data_AF-A0A8S3YP00-F1
#
_entry.id   AF-A0A8S3YP00-F1
#
_cell.length_a   1.000
_cell.length_b   1.000
_cell.length_c   1.000
_cell.angle_alpha   90.00
_cell.angle_beta   90.00
_cell.angle_gamma   90.00
#
_symmetry.space_group_name_H-M   'P 1'
#
loop_
_entity.id
_entity.type
_entity.pdbx_description
1 polymer ?
#
loop_
_entity_poly.entity_id
_entity_poly.type
_entity_poly.pdbx_seq_one_letter_code
_entity_poly.pdbx_strand_id
1 'polypeptide(L)'
;MGCGVGMYSGGKLVGVVFLVVVFSSQVHTTFTCPGGCFCAPHSKNVQCANKNFLKIPDGIPSETLELNLNENKFKNTGLIRRNFTDLYNLQNLYLSDCGIETIATLARTTSGFSPDFTFRGLHLKHLFINDNLGIQISIGAFAGMTTQGLYMNNCGLRRIPVDLMSPLNGSLKTLWLHGNNFEAFNEKWFYFFRKLAHVRLGGNSFHCNCEIHWLYAFYKSSKLSLFAGAEQPQCESPRLVRGKNFDDLTDEDFRCELPTFQNVDAVFDTKIGKLTCQARGDPAPTLYWIRPDGTTETFYPRNDLDSRENIGLMFMTDVKLENKEVYKCVASNPAGNVTFSLNVVWPDLKSLQPPTPKTISKPTKGSSNSNSIVIRDDATSPPSKALYKNYAGDDSQVYDWNGNSESSKMRPSDKNSSGTFLLTLILTVTVFHLCYRRRDCFRQDDHYSVPDEINNKRSPHGVYIMKETEENRIKMINHNNSHECPS
;
A
#
# COMPACT_ATOMS: atom_id res chain seq x y z
N MET A 1 26.41 -20.27 -97.51
CA MET A 1 27.73 -20.44 -98.13
C MET A 1 28.11 -19.16 -98.82
N GLY A 2 29.28 -18.61 -98.44
CA GLY A 2 30.05 -17.60 -99.17
C GLY A 2 29.47 -16.20 -99.24
N CYS A 3 30.23 -15.12 -99.34
CA CYS A 3 31.66 -14.79 -99.30
C CYS A 3 31.61 -13.24 -99.27
N GLY A 4 32.36 -12.46 -98.51
CA GLY A 4 33.81 -12.36 -98.46
C GLY A 4 34.20 -10.88 -98.61
N VAL A 5 35.18 -10.48 -97.79
CA VAL A 5 36.21 -9.43 -98.00
C VAL A 5 35.81 -7.94 -98.03
N GLY A 6 36.54 -7.14 -97.22
CA GLY A 6 36.70 -5.69 -97.43
C GLY A 6 37.29 -4.92 -96.24
N MET A 7 38.63 -4.85 -96.13
CA MET A 7 39.35 -3.91 -95.26
C MET A 7 39.35 -2.48 -95.85
N TYR A 8 39.17 -1.45 -95.03
CA TYR A 8 40.17 -0.40 -94.71
C TYR A 8 39.53 0.92 -94.19
N SER A 9 40.02 1.33 -93.01
CA SER A 9 40.43 2.68 -92.59
C SER A 9 39.48 3.89 -92.72
N GLY A 10 39.20 4.48 -91.55
CA GLY A 10 39.32 5.94 -91.38
C GLY A 10 38.09 6.65 -90.80
N GLY A 11 38.03 6.78 -89.47
CA GLY A 11 37.05 7.65 -88.82
C GLY A 11 37.20 7.63 -87.30
N LYS A 12 37.89 8.64 -86.75
CA LYS A 12 38.05 8.83 -85.30
C LYS A 12 36.67 9.06 -84.65
N LEU A 13 36.20 8.11 -83.86
CA LEU A 13 35.03 8.28 -83.01
C LEU A 13 35.44 9.05 -81.75
N VAL A 14 35.15 10.35 -81.69
CA VAL A 14 35.20 11.10 -80.43
C VAL A 14 34.01 10.63 -79.60
N GLY A 15 34.24 9.62 -78.75
CA GLY A 15 33.27 9.19 -77.76
C GLY A 15 33.13 10.28 -76.70
N VAL A 16 32.04 11.04 -76.75
CA VAL A 16 31.61 11.88 -75.63
C VAL A 16 31.17 10.93 -74.52
N VAL A 17 32.05 10.67 -73.56
CA VAL A 17 31.71 9.99 -72.32
C VAL A 17 30.83 10.95 -71.53
N PHE A 18 29.51 10.74 -71.57
CA PHE A 18 28.61 11.33 -70.59
C PHE A 18 28.94 10.71 -69.23
N LEU A 19 29.76 11.42 -68.46
CA LEU A 19 30.01 11.13 -67.05
C LEU A 19 28.70 11.44 -66.32
N VAL A 20 27.83 10.43 -66.19
CA VAL A 20 26.67 10.50 -65.29
C VAL A 20 27.25 10.53 -63.89
N VAL A 21 27.45 11.73 -63.36
CA VAL A 21 27.69 11.94 -61.95
C VAL A 21 26.37 11.58 -61.26
N VAL A 22 26.26 10.32 -60.85
CA VAL A 22 25.26 9.92 -59.85
C VAL A 22 25.70 10.63 -58.57
N PHE A 23 25.14 11.82 -58.33
CA PHE A 23 25.09 12.35 -56.98
C PHE A 23 24.31 11.31 -56.19
N SER A 24 25.05 10.47 -55.46
CA SER A 24 24.49 9.78 -54.32
C SER A 24 24.06 10.89 -53.39
N SER A 25 22.79 11.28 -53.47
CA SER A 25 22.14 11.99 -52.39
C SER A 25 22.23 11.03 -51.21
N GLN A 26 23.30 11.14 -50.44
CA GLN A 26 23.28 10.69 -49.06
C GLN A 26 22.06 11.40 -48.49
N VAL A 27 21.00 10.64 -48.28
CA VAL A 27 19.89 11.09 -47.45
C VAL A 27 20.54 11.23 -46.09
N HIS A 28 21.12 12.39 -45.82
CA HIS A 28 21.41 12.81 -44.48
C HIS A 28 20.04 12.92 -43.84
N THR A 29 19.63 11.86 -43.16
CA THR A 29 18.58 11.94 -42.16
C THR A 29 18.94 13.14 -41.31
N THR A 30 18.18 14.22 -41.44
CA THR A 30 18.40 15.43 -40.64
C THR A 30 18.29 14.99 -39.20
N PHE A 31 19.44 14.87 -38.53
CA PHE A 31 19.49 14.50 -37.13
C PHE A 31 18.93 15.69 -36.35
N THR A 32 17.64 15.63 -36.08
CA THR A 32 16.95 16.65 -35.32
C THR A 32 17.13 16.32 -33.84
N CYS A 33 17.96 17.09 -33.15
CA CYS A 33 18.03 17.04 -31.70
C CYS A 33 16.97 17.97 -31.11
N PRO A 34 16.17 17.53 -30.10
CA PRO A 34 15.21 18.42 -29.46
C PRO A 34 15.90 19.67 -28.88
N GLY A 35 15.25 20.83 -29.03
CA GLY A 35 15.77 22.09 -28.51
C GLY A 35 16.02 22.01 -27.00
N GLY A 36 17.23 22.38 -26.56
CA GLY A 36 17.65 22.33 -25.16
C GLY A 36 18.29 21.00 -24.72
N CYS A 37 18.19 19.94 -25.53
CA CYS A 37 18.90 18.69 -25.31
C CYS A 37 20.29 18.69 -25.98
N PHE A 38 21.18 17.85 -25.47
CA PHE A 38 22.42 17.50 -26.13
C PHE A 38 22.30 16.08 -26.70
N CYS A 39 22.53 15.92 -27.99
CA CYS A 39 22.45 14.64 -28.65
C CYS A 39 23.82 14.27 -29.23
N ALA A 40 24.31 13.08 -28.92
CA ALA A 40 25.57 12.52 -29.40
C ALA A 40 25.29 11.47 -30.50
N PRO A 41 25.42 11.81 -31.80
CA PRO A 41 24.96 10.94 -32.90
C PRO A 41 25.69 9.59 -32.94
N HIS A 42 26.99 9.57 -32.66
CA HIS A 42 27.81 8.35 -32.73
C HIS A 42 27.45 7.33 -31.65
N SER A 43 27.23 7.80 -30.41
CA SER A 43 26.85 6.97 -29.28
C SER A 43 25.33 6.80 -29.14
N LYS A 44 24.54 7.51 -29.96
CA LYS A 44 23.06 7.52 -29.93
C LYS A 44 22.51 7.85 -28.54
N ASN A 45 23.19 8.77 -27.85
CA ASN A 45 22.84 9.22 -26.50
C ASN A 45 22.16 10.59 -26.58
N VAL A 46 21.03 10.75 -25.89
CA VAL A 46 20.26 11.99 -25.81
C VAL A 46 20.16 12.43 -24.35
N GLN A 47 20.78 13.56 -24.03
CA GLN A 47 20.86 14.16 -22.70
C GLN A 47 19.93 15.38 -22.61
N CYS A 48 18.85 15.22 -21.88
CA CYS A 48 17.81 16.23 -21.67
C CYS A 48 17.59 16.53 -20.19
N ALA A 49 18.48 16.08 -19.29
CA ALA A 49 18.30 16.23 -17.85
C ALA A 49 18.39 17.70 -17.38
N ASN A 50 17.59 18.04 -16.36
CA ASN A 50 17.56 19.35 -15.71
C ASN A 50 17.46 20.53 -16.71
N LYS A 51 16.51 20.43 -17.65
CA LYS A 51 16.23 21.46 -18.66
C LYS A 51 14.89 22.15 -18.45
N ASN A 52 14.23 21.89 -17.32
CA ASN A 52 12.90 22.41 -16.99
C ASN A 52 11.84 22.08 -18.04
N PHE A 53 11.95 20.92 -18.69
CA PHE A 53 10.94 20.48 -19.64
C PHE A 53 9.62 20.21 -18.90
N LEU A 54 8.52 20.77 -19.44
CA LEU A 54 7.17 20.56 -18.92
C LEU A 54 6.48 19.31 -19.48
N LYS A 55 7.07 18.69 -20.51
CA LYS A 55 6.65 17.44 -21.13
C LYS A 55 7.88 16.75 -21.75
N ILE A 56 7.76 15.47 -22.08
CA ILE A 56 8.78 14.79 -22.89
C ILE A 56 8.95 15.53 -24.23
N PRO A 57 10.18 15.93 -24.63
CA PRO A 57 10.42 16.68 -25.86
C PRO A 57 10.02 15.90 -27.12
N ASP A 58 9.45 16.60 -28.10
CA ASP A 58 9.19 16.05 -29.42
C ASP A 58 10.50 16.00 -30.24
N GLY A 59 10.58 15.10 -31.23
CA GLY A 59 11.73 15.03 -32.14
C GLY A 59 12.96 14.33 -31.58
N ILE A 60 12.82 13.47 -30.56
CA ILE A 60 13.90 12.59 -30.10
C ILE A 60 14.24 11.61 -31.25
N PRO A 61 15.52 11.47 -31.67
CA PRO A 61 15.90 10.56 -32.75
C PRO A 61 15.49 9.10 -32.48
N SER A 62 14.91 8.43 -33.48
CA SER A 62 14.41 7.05 -33.35
C SER A 62 15.50 5.99 -33.10
N GLU A 63 16.75 6.30 -33.49
CA GLU A 63 17.91 5.46 -33.25
C GLU A 63 18.49 5.59 -31.83
N THR A 64 17.92 6.44 -30.98
CA THR A 64 18.40 6.67 -29.61
C THR A 64 18.47 5.37 -28.81
N LEU A 65 19.63 5.09 -28.22
CA LEU A 65 19.86 3.94 -27.35
C LEU A 65 19.77 4.33 -25.87
N GLU A 66 20.10 5.57 -25.54
CA GLU A 66 20.08 6.10 -24.19
C GLU A 66 19.40 7.46 -24.16
N LEU A 67 18.35 7.59 -23.35
CA LEU A 67 17.60 8.83 -23.18
C LEU A 67 17.56 9.21 -21.70
N ASN A 68 18.19 10.33 -21.38
CA ASN A 68 18.21 10.88 -20.03
C ASN A 68 17.28 12.09 -19.93
N LEU A 69 16.17 11.94 -19.21
CA LEU A 69 15.16 12.98 -18.97
C LEU A 69 15.09 13.40 -17.49
N ASN A 70 16.05 12.99 -16.67
CA ASN A 70 16.03 13.22 -15.22
C ASN A 70 15.81 14.69 -14.84
N GLU A 71 15.22 14.92 -13.66
CA GLU A 71 15.09 16.24 -13.04
C GLU A 71 14.29 17.25 -13.90
N ASN A 72 13.38 16.76 -14.75
CA ASN A 72 12.45 17.62 -15.49
C ASN A 72 11.06 17.52 -14.88
N LYS A 73 10.60 18.58 -14.20
CA LYS A 73 9.28 18.64 -13.55
C LYS A 73 8.17 18.75 -14.60
N PHE A 74 7.70 17.61 -15.10
CA PHE A 74 6.64 17.58 -16.11
C PHE A 74 5.34 18.14 -15.54
N LYS A 75 4.69 19.02 -16.31
CA LYS A 75 3.33 19.49 -16.01
C LYS A 75 2.30 18.43 -16.36
N ASN A 76 2.55 17.68 -17.42
CA ASN A 76 1.74 16.50 -17.77
C ASN A 76 2.32 15.29 -17.03
N THR A 77 1.78 15.00 -15.85
CA THR A 77 2.33 14.03 -14.90
C THR A 77 2.02 12.56 -15.25
N GLY A 78 1.19 12.33 -16.27
CA GLY A 78 0.82 11.00 -16.76
C GLY A 78 1.63 10.57 -17.99
N LEU A 79 2.38 9.47 -17.85
CA LEU A 79 3.05 8.84 -18.98
C LEU A 79 2.07 8.00 -19.80
N ILE A 80 2.19 8.08 -21.12
CA ILE A 80 1.36 7.37 -22.10
C ILE A 80 2.23 6.76 -23.21
N ARG A 81 1.72 5.75 -23.94
CA ARG A 81 2.45 5.08 -25.01
C ARG A 81 2.99 6.02 -26.08
N ARG A 82 2.21 7.06 -26.43
CA ARG A 82 2.60 8.06 -27.43
C ARG A 82 3.93 8.74 -27.10
N ASN A 83 4.31 8.84 -25.82
CA ASN A 83 5.58 9.43 -25.44
C ASN A 83 6.80 8.64 -25.93
N PHE A 84 6.64 7.36 -26.24
CA PHE A 84 7.74 6.45 -26.57
C PHE A 84 7.51 5.70 -27.89
N THR A 85 6.56 6.13 -28.73
CA THR A 85 6.13 5.37 -29.92
C THR A 85 7.30 5.01 -30.82
N ASP A 86 8.21 5.94 -31.10
CA ASP A 86 9.28 5.76 -32.09
C ASP A 86 10.63 5.31 -31.50
N LEU A 87 10.67 5.03 -30.19
CA LEU A 87 11.91 4.75 -29.44
C LEU A 87 12.15 3.25 -29.22
N TYR A 88 11.89 2.42 -30.23
CA TYR A 88 11.98 0.96 -30.14
C TYR A 88 13.41 0.44 -29.86
N ASN A 89 14.44 1.22 -30.24
CA ASN A 89 15.84 0.87 -30.05
C ASN A 89 16.37 1.21 -28.65
N LEU A 90 15.56 1.89 -27.83
CA LEU A 90 15.99 2.41 -26.55
C LEU A 90 16.40 1.25 -25.63
N GLN A 91 17.53 1.42 -24.96
CA GLN A 91 18.08 0.46 -23.99
C GLN A 91 18.04 1.05 -22.57
N ASN A 92 18.39 2.33 -22.42
CA ASN A 92 18.41 2.99 -21.12
C ASN A 92 17.47 4.19 -21.14
N LEU A 93 16.51 4.21 -20.22
CA LEU A 93 15.57 5.31 -20.05
C LEU A 93 15.63 5.82 -18.62
N TYR A 94 16.00 7.09 -18.47
CA TYR A 94 16.07 7.76 -17.17
C TYR A 94 14.96 8.81 -17.04
N LEU A 95 14.07 8.59 -16.06
CA LEU A 95 12.90 9.40 -15.73
C LEU A 95 12.88 9.70 -14.22
N SER A 96 14.06 9.79 -13.61
CA SER A 96 14.20 10.06 -12.18
C SER A 96 13.84 11.50 -11.85
N ASP A 97 13.07 11.69 -10.77
CA ASP A 97 12.71 13.02 -10.26
C ASP A 97 11.98 13.94 -11.28
N CYS A 98 11.12 13.35 -12.12
CA CYS A 98 10.39 14.05 -13.18
C CYS A 98 8.99 14.56 -12.78
N GLY A 99 8.54 14.31 -11.55
CA GLY A 99 7.18 14.64 -11.12
C GLY A 99 6.11 13.77 -11.78
N ILE A 100 6.45 12.51 -12.10
CA ILE A 100 5.49 11.56 -12.68
C ILE A 100 4.55 11.08 -11.58
N GLU A 101 3.25 11.29 -11.78
CA GLU A 101 2.22 10.86 -10.83
C GLU A 101 1.53 9.58 -11.30
N THR A 102 1.43 9.34 -12.62
CA THR A 102 0.70 8.18 -13.15
C THR A 102 1.41 7.54 -14.34
N ILE A 103 1.38 6.22 -14.40
CA ILE A 103 1.75 5.45 -15.60
C ILE A 103 0.49 4.81 -16.16
N ALA A 104 0.03 5.30 -17.30
CA ALA A 104 -1.27 4.95 -17.86
C ALA A 104 -1.25 3.60 -18.59
N THR A 105 -2.41 2.96 -18.66
CA THR A 105 -2.65 1.75 -19.45
C THR A 105 -3.77 1.93 -20.48
N LEU A 106 -4.41 3.10 -20.49
CA LEU A 106 -5.51 3.44 -21.38
C LEU A 106 -5.19 4.74 -22.12
N ALA A 107 -5.44 4.75 -23.42
CA ALA A 107 -5.47 5.96 -24.22
C ALA A 107 -6.91 6.38 -24.52
N ARG A 108 -7.13 7.69 -24.53
CA ARG A 108 -8.41 8.29 -24.92
C ARG A 108 -8.54 8.26 -26.45
N THR A 109 -9.60 7.63 -26.95
CA THR A 109 -9.96 7.58 -28.37
C THR A 109 -11.28 8.33 -28.60
N THR A 110 -11.69 8.47 -29.86
CA THR A 110 -13.01 9.03 -30.23
C THR A 110 -14.18 8.16 -29.76
N SER A 111 -13.93 6.86 -29.52
CA SER A 111 -14.91 5.86 -29.10
C SER A 111 -14.83 5.48 -27.62
N GLY A 112 -14.00 6.17 -26.81
CA GLY A 112 -13.85 5.92 -25.38
C GLY A 112 -12.40 5.73 -24.95
N PHE A 113 -12.11 4.66 -24.22
CA PHE A 113 -10.77 4.30 -23.75
C PHE A 113 -10.33 2.98 -24.36
N SER A 114 -9.08 2.91 -24.84
CA SER A 114 -8.49 1.71 -25.41
C SER A 114 -7.19 1.34 -24.68
N PRO A 115 -6.90 0.05 -24.44
CA PRO A 115 -5.63 -0.39 -23.86
C PRO A 115 -4.43 0.06 -24.71
N ASP A 116 -3.55 0.86 -24.13
CA ASP A 116 -2.41 1.49 -24.80
C ASP A 116 -1.17 1.52 -23.89
N PHE A 117 -0.90 0.39 -23.20
CA PHE A 117 0.14 0.22 -22.18
C PHE A 117 1.42 1.04 -22.46
N THR A 118 1.77 1.93 -21.52
CA THR A 118 2.75 3.01 -21.73
C THR A 118 4.09 2.56 -22.34
N PHE A 119 4.65 1.43 -21.90
CA PHE A 119 5.97 0.99 -22.33
C PHE A 119 5.95 -0.12 -23.39
N ARG A 120 4.78 -0.45 -23.95
CA ARG A 120 4.63 -1.55 -24.91
C ARG A 120 5.61 -1.41 -26.09
N GLY A 121 6.30 -2.50 -26.41
CA GLY A 121 7.25 -2.58 -27.52
C GLY A 121 8.66 -2.07 -27.19
N LEU A 122 8.90 -1.59 -25.96
CA LEU A 122 10.24 -1.21 -25.52
C LEU A 122 11.02 -2.43 -24.99
N HIS A 123 12.27 -2.54 -25.43
CA HIS A 123 13.21 -3.60 -25.04
C HIS A 123 14.39 -3.02 -24.27
N LEU A 124 14.12 -2.55 -23.06
CA LEU A 124 15.08 -1.84 -22.23
C LEU A 124 16.09 -2.82 -21.58
N LYS A 125 17.28 -2.31 -21.28
CA LYS A 125 18.18 -2.86 -20.25
C LYS A 125 17.81 -2.28 -18.90
N HIS A 126 17.64 -0.96 -18.81
CA HIS A 126 17.38 -0.28 -17.55
C HIS A 126 16.29 0.80 -17.70
N LEU A 127 15.29 0.73 -16.80
CA LEU A 127 14.25 1.73 -16.65
C LEU A 127 14.32 2.36 -15.25
N PHE A 128 14.68 3.64 -15.20
CA PHE A 128 14.75 4.41 -13.97
C PHE A 128 13.53 5.33 -13.84
N ILE A 129 12.67 5.07 -12.86
CA ILE A 129 11.50 5.92 -12.52
C ILE A 129 11.51 6.32 -11.04
N ASN A 130 12.66 6.18 -10.38
CA ASN A 130 12.90 6.54 -8.99
C ASN A 130 12.67 8.03 -8.69
N ASP A 131 12.50 8.35 -7.41
CA ASP A 131 12.32 9.72 -6.92
C ASP A 131 11.07 10.42 -7.50
N ASN A 132 10.08 9.66 -7.98
CA ASN A 132 8.76 10.17 -8.35
C ASN A 132 7.77 9.88 -7.20
N LEU A 133 7.71 10.80 -6.23
CA LEU A 133 6.93 10.63 -5.01
C LEU A 133 5.43 10.52 -5.31
N GLY A 134 4.77 9.50 -4.76
CA GLY A 134 3.33 9.29 -4.91
C GLY A 134 2.91 8.68 -6.25
N ILE A 135 3.85 8.14 -7.02
CA ILE A 135 3.57 7.56 -8.34
C ILE A 135 2.56 6.40 -8.23
N GLN A 136 1.55 6.43 -9.08
CA GLN A 136 0.54 5.40 -9.23
C GLN A 136 0.80 4.61 -10.52
N ILE A 137 1.10 3.32 -10.36
CA ILE A 137 1.41 2.43 -11.47
C ILE A 137 0.22 1.51 -11.70
N SER A 138 -0.45 1.68 -12.83
CA SER A 138 -1.64 0.89 -13.18
C SER A 138 -1.26 -0.56 -13.49
N ILE A 139 -2.11 -1.51 -13.09
CA ILE A 139 -1.94 -2.94 -13.44
C ILE A 139 -1.83 -3.07 -14.97
N GLY A 140 -0.79 -3.74 -15.45
CA GLY A 140 -0.49 -3.86 -16.88
C GLY A 140 0.36 -2.73 -17.45
N ALA A 141 0.83 -1.76 -16.67
CA ALA A 141 1.74 -0.70 -17.16
C ALA A 141 2.98 -1.23 -17.88
N PHE A 142 3.47 -2.39 -17.44
CA PHE A 142 4.63 -3.08 -18.02
C PHE A 142 4.25 -4.16 -19.05
N ALA A 143 2.98 -4.24 -19.49
CA ALA A 143 2.55 -5.23 -20.46
C ALA A 143 3.21 -4.96 -21.83
N GLY A 144 3.81 -6.00 -22.40
CA GLY A 144 4.46 -5.95 -23.71
C GLY A 144 5.79 -5.18 -23.74
N MET A 145 6.37 -4.84 -22.59
CA MET A 145 7.76 -4.36 -22.50
C MET A 145 8.68 -5.44 -21.93
N THR A 146 9.99 -5.28 -22.12
CA THR A 146 11.00 -6.06 -21.39
C THR A 146 12.03 -5.13 -20.76
N THR A 147 12.51 -5.44 -19.55
CA THR A 147 13.65 -4.72 -18.94
C THR A 147 14.48 -5.65 -18.06
N GLN A 148 15.81 -5.45 -18.01
CA GLN A 148 16.71 -6.19 -17.12
C GLN A 148 16.80 -5.53 -15.73
N GLY A 149 16.65 -4.21 -15.65
CA GLY A 149 16.68 -3.44 -14.42
C GLY A 149 15.48 -2.49 -14.32
N LEU A 150 14.82 -2.50 -13.17
CA LEU A 150 13.72 -1.60 -12.84
C LEU A 150 14.01 -0.92 -11.50
N TYR A 151 14.03 0.41 -11.53
CA TYR A 151 14.44 1.24 -10.41
C TYR A 151 13.28 2.14 -10.00
N MET A 152 12.68 1.84 -8.85
CA MET A 152 11.49 2.52 -8.30
C MET A 152 11.71 2.86 -6.82
N ASN A 153 12.95 3.14 -6.44
CA ASN A 153 13.29 3.60 -5.09
C ASN A 153 12.77 5.03 -4.87
N ASN A 154 12.51 5.37 -3.60
CA ASN A 154 12.11 6.72 -3.19
C ASN A 154 10.83 7.26 -3.86
N CYS A 155 9.88 6.38 -4.18
CA CYS A 155 8.63 6.77 -4.85
C CYS A 155 7.43 6.87 -3.88
N GLY A 156 7.63 6.62 -2.58
CA GLY A 156 6.55 6.59 -1.59
C GLY A 156 5.59 5.40 -1.76
N LEU A 157 6.04 4.33 -2.39
CA LEU A 157 5.21 3.16 -2.68
C LEU A 157 4.92 2.39 -1.39
N ARG A 158 3.65 2.13 -1.12
CA ARG A 158 3.22 1.32 0.05
C ARG A 158 2.99 -0.16 -0.27
N ARG A 159 2.58 -0.45 -1.51
CA ARG A 159 2.27 -1.81 -1.98
C ARG A 159 2.42 -1.92 -3.48
N ILE A 160 2.80 -3.10 -3.94
CA ILE A 160 2.74 -3.48 -5.36
C ILE A 160 2.13 -4.88 -5.43
N PRO A 161 1.05 -5.10 -6.19
CA PRO A 161 0.58 -6.44 -6.46
C PRO A 161 1.58 -7.15 -7.37
N VAL A 162 1.88 -8.42 -7.09
CA VAL A 162 2.81 -9.22 -7.91
C VAL A 162 2.39 -9.29 -9.38
N ASP A 163 1.08 -9.21 -9.66
CA ASP A 163 0.51 -9.22 -11.00
C ASP A 163 0.98 -8.03 -11.85
N LEU A 164 1.27 -6.87 -11.22
CA LEU A 164 1.88 -5.73 -11.89
C LEU A 164 3.24 -6.11 -12.50
N MET A 165 4.02 -6.92 -11.79
CA MET A 165 5.37 -7.33 -12.19
C MET A 165 5.38 -8.56 -13.10
N SER A 166 4.27 -9.29 -13.19
CA SER A 166 4.16 -10.52 -13.97
C SER A 166 4.64 -10.41 -15.43
N PRO A 167 4.44 -9.29 -16.17
CA PRO A 167 4.96 -9.17 -17.54
C PRO A 167 6.49 -9.19 -17.62
N LEU A 168 7.18 -8.81 -16.55
CA LEU A 168 8.64 -8.68 -16.50
C LEU A 168 9.34 -9.96 -16.02
N ASN A 169 8.59 -10.99 -15.64
CA ASN A 169 9.08 -12.22 -15.00
C ASN A 169 10.14 -13.00 -15.80
N GLY A 170 10.19 -12.81 -17.13
CA GLY A 170 11.18 -13.42 -18.02
C GLY A 170 12.43 -12.58 -18.31
N SER A 171 12.39 -11.28 -18.02
CA SER A 171 13.47 -10.33 -18.39
C SER A 171 14.16 -9.68 -17.20
N LEU A 172 13.44 -9.44 -16.10
CA LEU A 172 13.94 -8.67 -14.97
C LEU A 172 15.00 -9.44 -14.17
N LYS A 173 16.07 -8.74 -13.82
CA LYS A 173 17.20 -9.23 -13.01
C LYS A 173 17.51 -8.31 -11.84
N THR A 174 17.36 -7.01 -12.02
CA THR A 174 17.61 -6.00 -10.98
C THR A 174 16.32 -5.28 -10.61
N LEU A 175 16.01 -5.23 -9.31
CA LEU A 175 14.85 -4.53 -8.79
C LEU A 175 15.24 -3.69 -7.57
N TRP A 176 15.12 -2.37 -7.68
CA TRP A 176 15.36 -1.46 -6.56
C TRP A 176 14.06 -0.86 -6.06
N LEU A 177 13.76 -1.14 -4.79
CA LEU A 177 12.56 -0.70 -4.07
C LEU A 177 12.90 -0.06 -2.73
N HIS A 178 14.17 0.25 -2.47
CA HIS A 178 14.61 0.88 -1.23
C HIS A 178 14.03 2.30 -1.05
N GLY A 179 13.97 2.79 0.18
CA GLY A 179 13.47 4.14 0.49
C GLY A 179 11.98 4.35 0.14
N ASN A 180 11.18 3.29 0.15
CA ASN A 180 9.73 3.36 -0.01
C ASN A 180 9.02 3.11 1.34
N ASN A 181 7.72 2.83 1.32
CA ASN A 181 6.90 2.63 2.50
C ASN A 181 6.28 1.22 2.50
N PHE A 182 6.99 0.21 1.99
CA PHE A 182 6.50 -1.17 2.00
C PHE A 182 6.45 -1.70 3.43
N GLU A 183 5.26 -2.14 3.86
CA GLU A 183 5.08 -2.82 5.14
C GLU A 183 5.22 -4.33 5.01
N ALA A 184 4.75 -4.90 3.90
CA ALA A 184 4.80 -6.33 3.66
C ALA A 184 4.85 -6.65 2.17
N PHE A 185 5.47 -7.79 1.86
CA PHE A 185 5.27 -8.49 0.60
C PHE A 185 4.61 -9.83 0.92
N ASN A 186 3.53 -10.16 0.22
CA ASN A 186 2.90 -11.47 0.41
C ASN A 186 3.74 -12.61 -0.21
N GLU A 187 3.44 -13.84 0.17
CA GLU A 187 4.21 -15.03 -0.25
C GLU A 187 4.27 -15.23 -1.78
N LYS A 188 3.31 -14.69 -2.56
CA LYS A 188 3.33 -14.81 -4.02
C LYS A 188 4.59 -14.18 -4.64
N TRP A 189 5.20 -13.21 -3.95
CA TRP A 189 6.44 -12.59 -4.38
C TRP A 189 7.65 -13.52 -4.31
N PHE A 190 7.61 -14.59 -3.52
CA PHE A 190 8.69 -15.56 -3.41
C PHE A 190 9.15 -16.09 -4.77
N TYR A 191 8.19 -16.49 -5.62
CA TYR A 191 8.49 -17.04 -6.95
C TYR A 191 9.12 -16.01 -7.90
N PHE A 192 8.75 -14.74 -7.74
CA PHE A 192 9.32 -13.66 -8.53
C PHE A 192 10.75 -13.34 -8.07
N PHE A 193 10.97 -13.21 -6.77
CA PHE A 193 12.27 -12.86 -6.20
C PHE A 193 13.35 -13.89 -6.52
N ARG A 194 13.00 -15.19 -6.60
CA ARG A 194 13.94 -16.25 -6.97
C ARG A 194 14.55 -16.13 -8.37
N LYS A 195 13.98 -15.32 -9.26
CA LYS A 195 14.47 -15.12 -10.63
C LYS A 195 15.36 -13.89 -10.79
N LEU A 196 15.41 -13.05 -9.76
CA LEU A 196 16.21 -11.85 -9.70
C LEU A 196 17.65 -12.18 -9.33
N ALA A 197 18.56 -11.26 -9.68
CA ALA A 197 19.98 -11.32 -9.36
C ALA A 197 20.36 -10.23 -8.34
N HIS A 198 19.68 -9.08 -8.37
CA HIS A 198 19.95 -7.96 -7.46
C HIS A 198 18.67 -7.32 -6.95
N VAL A 199 18.51 -7.25 -5.63
CA VAL A 199 17.36 -6.64 -4.97
C VAL A 199 17.81 -5.68 -3.88
N ARG A 200 17.15 -4.51 -3.78
CA ARG A 200 17.35 -3.55 -2.70
C ARG A 200 16.03 -3.20 -2.02
N LEU A 201 15.96 -3.44 -0.71
CA LEU A 201 14.76 -3.25 0.12
C LEU A 201 14.97 -2.37 1.37
N GLY A 202 16.20 -1.91 1.65
CA GLY A 202 16.48 -1.05 2.81
C GLY A 202 15.63 0.22 2.85
N GLY A 203 15.47 0.80 4.04
CA GLY A 203 14.69 2.04 4.23
C GLY A 203 13.19 1.90 3.88
N ASN A 204 12.59 0.73 4.14
CA ASN A 204 11.15 0.51 4.05
C ASN A 204 10.53 0.34 5.44
N SER A 205 9.22 0.51 5.55
CA SER A 205 8.49 0.46 6.82
C SER A 205 8.01 -0.96 7.18
N PHE A 206 8.87 -1.98 7.09
CA PHE A 206 8.43 -3.36 7.22
C PHE A 206 7.73 -3.64 8.54
N HIS A 207 6.57 -4.28 8.45
CA HIS A 207 5.81 -4.79 9.57
C HIS A 207 6.14 -6.28 9.76
N CYS A 208 7.01 -6.57 10.73
CA CYS A 208 7.61 -7.87 10.97
C CYS A 208 6.76 -8.80 11.84
N ASN A 209 5.58 -9.17 11.33
CA ASN A 209 4.76 -10.27 11.84
C ASN A 209 4.99 -11.56 11.04
N CYS A 210 4.14 -12.56 11.25
CA CYS A 210 4.25 -13.84 10.56
C CYS A 210 4.05 -13.75 9.02
N GLU A 211 3.37 -12.73 8.48
CA GLU A 211 3.10 -12.63 7.04
C GLU A 211 4.35 -12.36 6.21
N ILE A 212 5.37 -11.72 6.81
CA ILE A 212 6.64 -11.41 6.12
C ILE A 212 7.78 -12.32 6.57
N HIS A 213 7.51 -13.34 7.39
CA HIS A 213 8.50 -14.32 7.82
C HIS A 213 9.23 -14.94 6.62
N TRP A 214 8.50 -15.25 5.54
CA TRP A 214 9.10 -15.78 4.31
C TRP A 214 10.16 -14.83 3.73
N LEU A 215 9.94 -13.50 3.79
CA LEU A 215 10.86 -12.50 3.25
C LEU A 215 12.13 -12.44 4.09
N TYR A 216 11.99 -12.53 5.42
CA TYR A 216 13.12 -12.66 6.33
C TYR A 216 13.93 -13.93 6.05
N ALA A 217 13.28 -15.10 5.98
CA ALA A 217 13.96 -16.37 5.70
C ALA A 217 14.65 -16.36 4.32
N PHE A 218 13.99 -15.77 3.32
CA PHE A 218 14.53 -15.61 1.98
C PHE A 218 15.74 -14.64 1.96
N TYR A 219 15.67 -13.54 2.70
CA TYR A 219 16.78 -12.61 2.89
C TYR A 219 17.99 -13.31 3.51
N LYS A 220 17.81 -14.02 4.64
CA LYS A 220 18.90 -14.71 5.33
C LYS A 220 19.58 -15.74 4.44
N SER A 221 18.80 -16.51 3.68
CA SER A 221 19.34 -17.55 2.76
C SER A 221 19.99 -16.98 1.50
N SER A 222 19.61 -15.79 1.05
CA SER A 222 20.06 -15.20 -0.23
C SER A 222 20.92 -13.94 -0.07
N LYS A 223 21.36 -13.62 1.15
CA LYS A 223 22.01 -12.35 1.51
C LYS A 223 23.24 -12.02 0.67
N LEU A 224 24.16 -12.97 0.52
CA LEU A 224 25.44 -12.76 -0.15
C LEU A 224 25.36 -12.75 -1.68
N SER A 225 24.24 -13.22 -2.26
CA SER A 225 24.02 -13.24 -3.70
C SER A 225 23.07 -12.12 -4.12
N LEU A 226 21.82 -12.19 -3.67
CA LEU A 226 20.72 -11.35 -4.15
C LEU A 226 20.72 -9.95 -3.55
N PHE A 227 21.13 -9.82 -2.29
CA PHE A 227 21.12 -8.56 -1.52
C PHE A 227 22.53 -8.00 -1.31
N ALA A 228 23.51 -8.46 -2.08
CA ALA A 228 24.90 -8.01 -1.95
C ALA A 228 25.03 -6.50 -2.18
N GLY A 229 25.67 -5.80 -1.24
CA GLY A 229 25.87 -4.34 -1.29
C GLY A 229 24.59 -3.51 -1.11
N ALA A 230 23.48 -4.12 -0.70
CA ALA A 230 22.26 -3.41 -0.33
C ALA A 230 22.27 -3.05 1.17
N GLU A 231 21.64 -1.94 1.52
CA GLU A 231 21.27 -1.64 2.89
C GLU A 231 20.28 -2.70 3.42
N GLN A 232 20.41 -3.05 4.70
CA GLN A 232 19.61 -4.11 5.29
C GLN A 232 18.15 -3.69 5.46
N PRO A 233 17.19 -4.61 5.22
CA PRO A 233 15.81 -4.39 5.65
C PRO A 233 15.73 -4.25 7.17
N GLN A 234 14.89 -3.33 7.63
CA GLN A 234 14.67 -3.01 9.03
C GLN A 234 13.17 -3.06 9.34
N CYS A 235 12.81 -3.51 10.54
CA CYS A 235 11.43 -3.52 11.00
C CYS A 235 11.03 -2.15 11.56
N GLU A 236 9.91 -1.59 11.09
CA GLU A 236 9.29 -0.40 11.67
C GLU A 236 8.25 -0.76 12.74
N SER A 237 7.67 -1.96 12.63
CA SER A 237 6.68 -2.49 13.56
C SER A 237 6.71 -4.03 13.55
N PRO A 238 6.11 -4.73 14.54
CA PRO A 238 5.51 -4.22 15.77
C PRO A 238 6.53 -3.62 16.75
N ARG A 239 6.05 -3.00 17.84
CA ARG A 239 6.89 -2.23 18.79
C ARG A 239 8.08 -3.00 19.35
N LEU A 240 7.94 -4.32 19.56
CA LEU A 240 8.99 -5.17 20.14
C LEU A 240 10.22 -5.35 19.24
N VAL A 241 10.04 -5.24 17.92
CA VAL A 241 11.09 -5.44 16.91
C VAL A 241 11.42 -4.16 16.14
N ARG A 242 10.75 -3.05 16.47
CA ARG A 242 10.97 -1.75 15.84
C ARG A 242 12.44 -1.34 15.93
N GLY A 243 13.00 -0.91 14.79
CA GLY A 243 14.38 -0.49 14.65
C GLY A 243 15.39 -1.64 14.51
N LYS A 244 14.99 -2.91 14.64
CA LYS A 244 15.89 -4.05 14.44
C LYS A 244 16.07 -4.35 12.95
N ASN A 245 17.31 -4.65 12.55
CA ASN A 245 17.59 -5.12 11.19
C ASN A 245 17.26 -6.60 11.07
N PHE A 246 17.05 -7.07 9.84
CA PHE A 246 16.79 -8.49 9.59
C PHE A 246 17.93 -9.41 10.04
N ASP A 247 19.18 -8.92 10.11
CA ASP A 247 20.28 -9.73 10.63
C ASP A 247 20.16 -10.04 12.12
N ASP A 248 19.55 -9.13 12.89
CA ASP A 248 19.45 -9.14 14.36
C ASP A 248 18.19 -9.85 14.88
N LEU A 249 17.38 -10.38 13.96
CA LEU A 249 16.13 -11.07 14.25
C LEU A 249 16.28 -12.59 14.12
N THR A 250 15.32 -13.29 14.72
CA THR A 250 15.17 -14.74 14.70
C THR A 250 13.79 -15.12 14.15
N ASP A 251 13.59 -16.39 13.80
CA ASP A 251 12.27 -16.88 13.36
C ASP A 251 11.17 -16.63 14.40
N GLU A 252 11.53 -16.61 15.68
CA GLU A 252 10.61 -16.36 16.78
C GLU A 252 10.13 -14.91 16.89
N ASP A 253 10.78 -13.96 16.23
CA ASP A 253 10.38 -12.55 16.26
C ASP A 253 9.19 -12.26 15.32
N PHE A 254 8.91 -13.14 14.36
CA PHE A 254 7.87 -12.98 13.35
C PHE A 254 6.57 -13.69 13.75
N ARG A 255 5.79 -13.07 14.64
CA ARG A 255 4.54 -13.64 15.18
C ARG A 255 3.32 -12.83 14.75
N CYS A 256 2.19 -13.50 14.58
CA CYS A 256 0.89 -12.88 14.39
C CYS A 256 0.06 -12.96 15.67
N GLU A 257 -0.85 -12.00 15.86
CA GLU A 257 -1.75 -11.92 17.02
C GLU A 257 -3.16 -12.36 16.62
N LEU A 258 -3.79 -13.22 17.43
CA LEU A 258 -5.17 -13.64 17.23
C LEU A 258 -6.12 -12.44 17.21
N PRO A 259 -7.22 -12.50 16.43
CA PRO A 259 -8.19 -11.41 16.42
C PRO A 259 -8.89 -11.29 17.78
N THR A 260 -9.27 -10.06 18.13
CA THR A 260 -10.01 -9.70 19.34
C THR A 260 -11.17 -8.79 18.96
N PHE A 261 -12.37 -9.09 19.46
CA PHE A 261 -13.54 -8.24 19.23
C PHE A 261 -13.40 -6.94 20.05
N GLN A 262 -13.57 -5.81 19.39
CA GLN A 262 -13.59 -4.49 20.03
C GLN A 262 -15.02 -4.05 20.30
N ASN A 263 -15.92 -4.29 19.35
CA ASN A 263 -17.35 -4.00 19.47
C ASN A 263 -18.16 -5.01 18.66
N VAL A 264 -19.16 -5.61 19.28
CA VAL A 264 -20.20 -6.35 18.57
C VAL A 264 -21.54 -5.81 19.04
N ASP A 265 -22.31 -5.22 18.13
CA ASP A 265 -23.58 -4.57 18.44
C ASP A 265 -24.71 -4.98 17.49
N ALA A 266 -25.93 -4.73 17.96
CA ALA A 266 -27.14 -4.95 17.22
C ALA A 266 -28.09 -3.77 17.46
N VAL A 267 -28.50 -3.13 16.37
CA VAL A 267 -29.39 -1.97 16.39
C VAL A 267 -30.59 -2.29 15.50
N PHE A 268 -31.79 -2.09 16.03
CA PHE A 268 -33.04 -2.41 15.34
C PHE A 268 -33.91 -1.16 15.19
N ASP A 269 -34.51 -1.03 14.02
CA ASP A 269 -35.63 -0.14 13.71
C ASP A 269 -36.88 -1.00 13.41
N THR A 270 -38.01 -0.36 13.09
CA THR A 270 -39.29 -1.00 12.76
C THR A 270 -39.22 -1.96 11.58
N LYS A 271 -38.27 -1.77 10.66
CA LYS A 271 -38.15 -2.55 9.41
C LYS A 271 -36.76 -3.13 9.16
N ILE A 272 -35.73 -2.58 9.81
CA ILE A 272 -34.33 -2.87 9.49
C ILE A 272 -33.57 -3.18 10.78
N GLY A 273 -32.85 -4.30 10.77
CA GLY A 273 -31.85 -4.64 11.77
C GLY A 273 -30.46 -4.39 11.20
N LYS A 274 -29.55 -3.86 12.02
CA LYS A 274 -28.14 -3.67 11.70
C LYS A 274 -27.30 -4.39 12.75
N LEU A 275 -26.45 -5.30 12.31
CA LEU A 275 -25.45 -5.94 13.16
C LEU A 275 -24.06 -5.39 12.82
N THR A 276 -23.33 -4.94 13.82
CA THR A 276 -21.93 -4.50 13.68
C THR A 276 -21.01 -5.50 14.33
N CYS A 277 -19.94 -5.85 13.63
CA CYS A 277 -18.84 -6.61 14.19
C CYS A 277 -17.54 -5.88 13.90
N GLN A 278 -16.82 -5.51 14.94
CA GLN A 278 -15.55 -4.80 14.88
C GLN A 278 -14.50 -5.63 15.61
N ALA A 279 -13.45 -6.01 14.90
CA ALA A 279 -12.36 -6.79 15.48
C ALA A 279 -10.99 -6.25 15.04
N ARG A 280 -10.03 -6.42 15.94
CA ARG A 280 -8.63 -6.01 15.78
C ARG A 280 -7.73 -7.24 15.86
N GLY A 281 -6.68 -7.28 15.07
CA GLY A 281 -5.67 -8.35 15.10
C GLY A 281 -4.42 -7.94 14.35
N ASP A 282 -3.39 -8.79 14.38
CA ASP A 282 -2.17 -8.59 13.61
C ASP A 282 -1.85 -9.84 12.78
N PRO A 283 -2.10 -9.83 11.45
CA PRO A 283 -2.69 -8.75 10.66
C PRO A 283 -4.19 -8.54 10.94
N ALA A 284 -4.73 -7.45 10.39
CA ALA A 284 -6.14 -7.11 10.49
C ALA A 284 -7.02 -8.27 9.99
N PRO A 285 -8.05 -8.67 10.75
CA PRO A 285 -8.82 -9.87 10.46
C PRO A 285 -9.85 -9.67 9.35
N THR A 286 -10.05 -10.70 8.52
CA THR A 286 -11.25 -10.80 7.69
C THR A 286 -12.44 -11.20 8.56
N LEU A 287 -13.58 -10.53 8.37
CA LEU A 287 -14.79 -10.79 9.15
C LEU A 287 -15.81 -11.53 8.30
N TYR A 288 -16.50 -12.49 8.92
CA TYR A 288 -17.56 -13.27 8.32
C TYR A 288 -18.80 -13.17 9.19
N TRP A 289 -19.88 -12.61 8.65
CA TRP A 289 -21.20 -12.70 9.27
C TRP A 289 -21.91 -13.94 8.75
N ILE A 290 -22.22 -14.87 9.65
CA ILE A 290 -22.91 -16.13 9.35
C ILE A 290 -24.34 -16.02 9.87
N ARG A 291 -25.31 -16.16 8.97
CA ARG A 291 -26.74 -16.17 9.26
C ARG A 291 -27.21 -17.54 9.77
N PRO A 292 -28.39 -17.65 10.39
CA PRO A 292 -28.94 -18.93 10.88
C PRO A 292 -29.14 -19.99 9.80
N ASP A 293 -29.42 -19.58 8.57
CA ASP A 293 -29.54 -20.45 7.40
C ASP A 293 -28.19 -20.93 6.84
N GLY A 294 -27.07 -20.47 7.42
CA GLY A 294 -25.70 -20.80 7.01
C GLY A 294 -25.12 -19.88 5.92
N THR A 295 -25.90 -18.94 5.38
CA THR A 295 -25.38 -17.97 4.42
C THR A 295 -24.36 -17.04 5.09
N THR A 296 -23.34 -16.62 4.33
CA THR A 296 -22.19 -15.88 4.86
C THR A 296 -21.91 -14.62 4.05
N GLU A 297 -21.75 -13.50 4.74
CA GLU A 297 -21.25 -12.25 4.18
C GLU A 297 -19.81 -12.01 4.64
N THR A 298 -18.91 -11.68 3.71
CA THR A 298 -17.48 -11.50 3.99
C THR A 298 -17.08 -10.04 3.89
N PHE A 299 -16.34 -9.56 4.89
CA PHE A 299 -15.82 -8.20 4.97
C PHE A 299 -14.30 -8.26 5.07
N TYR A 300 -13.62 -7.88 3.99
CA TYR A 300 -12.16 -7.82 3.96
C TYR A 300 -11.65 -6.56 4.67
N PRO A 301 -10.49 -6.63 5.35
CA PRO A 301 -9.85 -5.46 5.91
C PRO A 301 -9.73 -4.36 4.88
N ARG A 302 -9.90 -3.11 5.31
CA ARG A 302 -9.61 -1.99 4.43
C ARG A 302 -8.15 -2.10 4.00
N ASN A 303 -7.93 -1.69 2.76
CA ASN A 303 -6.63 -1.56 2.13
C ASN A 303 -5.73 -0.47 2.78
N ASP A 304 -6.10 0.01 3.97
CA ASP A 304 -5.41 0.99 4.77
C ASP A 304 -4.57 0.26 5.81
N LEU A 305 -3.25 0.27 5.59
CA LEU A 305 -2.28 -0.53 6.35
C LEU A 305 -2.17 -0.10 7.82
N ASP A 306 -2.55 1.15 8.11
CA ASP A 306 -2.56 1.70 9.47
C ASP A 306 -3.70 1.11 10.32
N SER A 307 -4.78 0.62 9.67
CA SER A 307 -5.92 0.04 10.36
C SER A 307 -5.70 -1.45 10.64
N ARG A 308 -5.25 -1.75 11.86
CA ARG A 308 -5.25 -3.13 12.42
C ARG A 308 -6.64 -3.68 12.75
N GLU A 309 -7.64 -2.94 12.36
CA GLU A 309 -9.03 -3.16 12.67
C GLU A 309 -9.84 -3.28 11.40
N ASN A 310 -10.86 -4.13 11.47
CA ASN A 310 -11.85 -4.28 10.44
C ASN A 310 -13.26 -4.20 11.05
N ILE A 311 -14.21 -3.73 10.24
CA ILE A 311 -15.60 -3.55 10.65
C ILE A 311 -16.51 -4.19 9.59
N GLY A 312 -17.32 -5.15 10.01
CA GLY A 312 -18.32 -5.83 9.21
C GLY A 312 -19.72 -5.40 9.63
N LEU A 313 -20.47 -4.80 8.70
CA LEU A 313 -21.84 -4.34 8.91
C LEU A 313 -22.80 -5.20 8.10
N MET A 314 -23.68 -5.95 8.76
CA MET A 314 -24.72 -6.74 8.11
C MET A 314 -26.09 -6.12 8.36
N PHE A 315 -26.90 -6.06 7.31
CA PHE A 315 -28.27 -5.56 7.37
C PHE A 315 -29.27 -6.70 7.23
N MET A 316 -30.36 -6.60 7.97
CA MET A 316 -31.46 -7.56 8.00
C MET A 316 -32.76 -6.84 7.66
N THR A 317 -33.51 -7.40 6.72
CA THR A 317 -34.80 -6.88 6.26
C THR A 317 -35.83 -8.00 6.26
N ASP A 318 -36.45 -8.27 7.40
CA ASP A 318 -37.73 -8.99 7.51
C ASP A 318 -38.08 -9.17 9.00
N VAL A 319 -39.25 -8.66 9.41
CA VAL A 319 -39.71 -8.61 10.81
C VAL A 319 -40.24 -9.98 11.30
N LYS A 320 -40.06 -11.06 10.53
CA LYS A 320 -40.55 -12.41 10.88
C LYS A 320 -39.60 -13.20 11.80
N LEU A 321 -38.86 -12.51 12.67
CA LEU A 321 -38.07 -13.13 13.72
C LEU A 321 -38.98 -13.54 14.88
N GLU A 322 -39.90 -14.48 14.63
CA GLU A 322 -40.71 -15.12 15.67
C GLU A 322 -39.85 -16.04 16.56
N ASN A 323 -38.67 -16.44 16.08
CA ASN A 323 -37.73 -17.30 16.78
C ASN A 323 -36.46 -16.55 17.20
N LYS A 324 -35.91 -16.94 18.36
CA LYS A 324 -34.55 -16.55 18.76
C LYS A 324 -33.56 -17.14 17.76
N GLU A 325 -32.98 -16.29 16.92
CA GLU A 325 -32.04 -16.71 15.89
C GLU A 325 -30.60 -16.37 16.30
N VAL A 326 -29.69 -17.29 16.03
CA VAL A 326 -28.27 -17.13 16.39
C VAL A 326 -27.49 -16.68 15.16
N TYR A 327 -27.02 -15.44 15.19
CA TYR A 327 -26.10 -14.89 14.20
C TYR A 327 -24.68 -15.01 14.73
N LYS A 328 -23.71 -15.31 13.87
CA LYS A 328 -22.31 -15.46 14.29
C LYS A 328 -21.42 -14.50 13.52
N CYS A 329 -20.58 -13.74 14.23
CA CYS A 329 -19.45 -13.07 13.61
C CYS A 329 -18.18 -13.89 13.85
N VAL A 330 -17.49 -14.27 12.78
CA VAL A 330 -16.18 -14.91 12.84
C VAL A 330 -15.13 -13.90 12.38
N ALA A 331 -14.11 -13.65 13.20
CA ALA A 331 -12.94 -12.89 12.81
C ALA A 331 -11.76 -13.85 12.59
N SER A 332 -11.10 -13.77 11.44
CA SER A 332 -10.05 -14.70 11.03
C SER A 332 -8.82 -13.98 10.51
N ASN A 333 -7.65 -14.43 10.94
CA ASN A 333 -6.36 -14.05 10.38
C ASN A 333 -5.39 -15.26 10.42
N PRO A 334 -4.14 -15.14 9.93
CA PRO A 334 -3.17 -16.24 9.95
C PRO A 334 -2.86 -16.84 11.32
N ALA A 335 -3.09 -16.10 12.43
CA ALA A 335 -2.91 -16.64 13.77
C ALA A 335 -4.07 -17.57 14.20
N GLY A 336 -5.24 -17.44 13.56
CA GLY A 336 -6.41 -18.27 13.78
C GLY A 336 -7.72 -17.48 13.78
N ASN A 337 -8.75 -18.10 14.34
CA ASN A 337 -10.13 -17.66 14.19
C ASN A 337 -10.78 -17.49 15.57
N VAL A 338 -11.56 -16.44 15.76
CA VAL A 338 -12.41 -16.23 16.94
C VAL A 338 -13.84 -16.00 16.51
N THR A 339 -14.81 -16.46 17.32
CA THR A 339 -16.23 -16.42 16.98
C THR A 339 -17.02 -15.76 18.09
N PHE A 340 -17.88 -14.81 17.73
CA PHE A 340 -18.88 -14.21 18.60
C PHE A 340 -20.28 -14.66 18.14
N SER A 341 -21.10 -15.15 19.05
CA SER A 341 -22.48 -15.56 18.76
C SER A 341 -23.46 -14.58 19.40
N LEU A 342 -24.40 -14.09 18.61
CA LEU A 342 -25.41 -13.13 19.01
C LEU A 342 -26.80 -13.76 18.86
N ASN A 343 -27.52 -13.84 19.99
CA ASN A 343 -28.92 -14.21 19.99
C ASN A 343 -29.76 -12.98 19.64
N VAL A 344 -30.24 -12.93 18.40
CA VAL A 344 -31.04 -11.81 17.88
C VAL A 344 -32.52 -12.07 18.14
N VAL A 345 -33.15 -11.11 18.79
CA VAL A 345 -34.60 -11.06 19.02
C VAL A 345 -35.09 -9.72 18.52
N TRP A 346 -36.05 -9.73 17.60
CA TRP A 346 -36.65 -8.48 17.14
C TRP A 346 -37.54 -7.91 18.24
N PRO A 347 -37.40 -6.63 18.60
CA PRO A 347 -38.23 -6.04 19.64
C PRO A 347 -39.71 -6.02 19.21
N ASP A 348 -40.61 -6.46 20.09
CA ASP A 348 -42.05 -6.36 19.86
C ASP A 348 -42.49 -4.89 20.00
N LEU A 349 -42.68 -4.24 18.86
CA LEU A 349 -43.08 -2.83 18.77
C LEU A 349 -44.50 -2.57 19.31
N LYS A 350 -45.32 -3.62 19.56
CA LYS A 350 -46.63 -3.46 20.22
C LYS A 350 -46.48 -3.16 21.72
N SER A 351 -45.35 -3.49 22.34
CA SER A 351 -45.09 -3.28 23.77
C SER A 351 -44.68 -1.83 24.13
N LEU A 352 -44.43 -0.98 23.13
CA LEU A 352 -44.01 0.42 23.30
C LEU A 352 -45.18 1.42 23.29
N GLN A 353 -46.43 0.96 23.19
CA GLN A 353 -47.58 1.85 23.32
C GLN A 353 -47.69 2.34 24.78
N PRO A 354 -47.78 3.66 25.03
CA PRO A 354 -47.98 4.18 26.38
C PRO A 354 -49.26 3.57 26.98
N PRO A 355 -49.26 3.21 28.28
CA PRO A 355 -50.45 2.67 28.90
C PRO A 355 -51.61 3.64 28.68
N THR A 356 -52.70 3.14 28.08
CA THR A 356 -53.94 3.88 27.94
C THR A 356 -54.31 4.44 29.32
N PRO A 357 -54.65 5.74 29.42
CA PRO A 357 -55.02 6.31 30.71
C PRO A 357 -56.21 5.53 31.26
N LYS A 358 -56.00 4.79 32.35
CA LYS A 358 -57.12 4.26 33.13
C LYS A 358 -57.89 5.48 33.63
N THR A 359 -59.15 5.60 33.24
CA THR A 359 -60.07 6.61 33.75
C THR A 359 -60.19 6.41 35.26
N ILE A 360 -59.43 7.19 36.04
CA ILE A 360 -59.56 7.23 37.49
C ILE A 360 -60.82 8.04 37.78
N SER A 361 -61.85 7.34 38.28
CA SER A 361 -62.96 7.95 38.99
C SER A 361 -62.42 8.75 40.18
N LYS A 362 -62.84 10.02 40.28
CA LYS A 362 -62.46 10.94 41.36
C LYS A 362 -62.78 10.35 42.75
N PRO A 363 -61.86 10.45 43.73
CA PRO A 363 -62.18 10.14 45.12
C PRO A 363 -62.81 11.35 45.86
N THR A 364 -64.03 11.10 46.33
CA THR A 364 -64.58 11.29 47.69
C THR A 364 -64.42 12.62 48.46
N LYS A 365 -65.55 13.09 49.04
CA LYS A 365 -65.58 13.84 50.31
C LYS A 365 -66.36 13.05 51.36
N GLY A 366 -65.72 12.85 52.52
CA GLY A 366 -66.37 12.94 53.82
C GLY A 366 -66.76 11.64 54.52
N SER A 367 -66.01 11.34 55.58
CA SER A 367 -66.51 11.14 56.96
C SER A 367 -66.19 9.81 57.63
N SER A 368 -65.57 9.98 58.81
CA SER A 368 -65.76 9.26 60.08
C SER A 368 -65.26 7.82 60.27
N ASN A 369 -64.25 7.74 61.14
CA ASN A 369 -64.17 6.99 62.40
C ASN A 369 -63.91 5.47 62.45
N SER A 370 -62.81 5.20 63.17
CA SER A 370 -62.64 4.25 64.29
C SER A 370 -62.28 2.79 64.03
N ASN A 371 -61.16 2.41 64.69
CA ASN A 371 -60.81 1.12 65.30
C ASN A 371 -60.65 -0.07 64.32
N SER A 372 -59.76 -1.04 64.46
CA SER A 372 -58.69 -1.43 65.39
C SER A 372 -58.14 -2.77 64.84
N ILE A 373 -57.04 -3.26 65.40
CA ILE A 373 -56.60 -4.68 65.47
C ILE A 373 -55.42 -5.09 64.56
N VAL A 374 -54.43 -5.60 65.29
CA VAL A 374 -53.15 -6.20 64.94
C VAL A 374 -53.33 -7.65 64.50
N ILE A 375 -52.61 -8.11 63.47
CA ILE A 375 -52.05 -9.47 63.39
C ILE A 375 -50.65 -9.40 62.74
N ARG A 376 -49.66 -10.03 63.40
CA ARG A 376 -48.29 -10.29 62.93
C ARG A 376 -48.18 -11.73 62.38
N ASP A 377 -47.03 -11.95 61.72
CA ASP A 377 -46.33 -13.20 61.40
C ASP A 377 -46.44 -13.62 59.93
N ASP A 378 -45.42 -14.11 59.23
CA ASP A 378 -43.95 -14.02 59.28
C ASP A 378 -43.48 -14.61 57.92
N ALA A 379 -42.18 -14.55 57.62
CA ALA A 379 -41.44 -15.27 56.56
C ALA A 379 -40.93 -14.46 55.33
N THR A 380 -39.67 -14.04 55.46
CA THR A 380 -38.51 -14.26 54.55
C THR A 380 -38.53 -13.73 53.09
N SER A 381 -37.79 -12.61 52.88
CA SER A 381 -36.93 -12.17 51.73
C SER A 381 -37.25 -12.58 50.28
N PRO A 382 -37.17 -11.69 49.26
CA PRO A 382 -35.88 -11.11 48.75
C PRO A 382 -36.06 -9.68 48.12
N PRO A 383 -35.25 -9.22 47.14
CA PRO A 383 -33.86 -8.78 47.17
C PRO A 383 -33.69 -7.24 47.00
N SER A 384 -32.44 -6.82 47.13
CA SER A 384 -31.88 -5.46 47.02
C SER A 384 -32.23 -4.70 45.73
N LYS A 385 -32.80 -3.51 45.91
CA LYS A 385 -32.96 -2.46 44.88
C LYS A 385 -31.63 -1.75 44.63
N ALA A 386 -31.33 -1.55 43.34
CA ALA A 386 -30.28 -0.67 42.86
C ALA A 386 -30.54 0.79 43.26
N LEU A 387 -29.48 1.45 43.74
CA LEU A 387 -29.44 2.86 44.08
C LEU A 387 -28.98 3.64 42.85
N TYR A 388 -29.83 4.54 42.33
CA TYR A 388 -29.42 5.61 41.41
C TYR A 388 -29.22 6.89 42.22
N LYS A 389 -28.11 7.60 41.99
CA LYS A 389 -28.00 9.04 42.27
C LYS A 389 -27.20 9.74 41.17
N ASN A 390 -27.81 10.82 40.67
CA ASN A 390 -27.33 11.78 39.68
C ASN A 390 -26.47 12.90 40.29
N TYR A 391 -25.99 13.79 39.40
CA TYR A 391 -25.49 15.19 39.50
C TYR A 391 -24.07 15.31 38.90
N ALA A 392 -23.63 16.34 38.16
CA ALA A 392 -24.19 17.46 37.37
C ALA A 392 -23.01 18.31 36.79
N GLY A 393 -23.30 19.26 35.88
CA GLY A 393 -22.42 20.35 35.41
C GLY A 393 -22.16 20.28 33.89
N ASP A 394 -22.86 21.00 33.00
CA ASP A 394 -22.97 22.46 32.79
C ASP A 394 -21.66 23.11 32.34
N ASP A 395 -21.55 23.47 31.04
CA ASP A 395 -21.56 24.88 30.64
C ASP A 395 -21.61 25.06 29.11
N SER A 396 -22.29 26.13 28.72
CA SER A 396 -22.51 26.67 27.37
C SER A 396 -21.63 27.93 27.22
N GLN A 397 -21.04 28.31 26.07
CA GLN A 397 -21.69 29.10 25.01
C GLN A 397 -20.66 29.70 24.00
N VAL A 398 -21.15 29.89 22.77
CA VAL A 398 -21.02 31.08 21.89
C VAL A 398 -19.73 31.32 21.06
N TYR A 399 -19.97 31.44 19.74
CA TYR A 399 -19.11 32.06 18.74
C TYR A 399 -19.37 33.58 18.69
N ASP A 400 -18.31 34.38 18.55
CA ASP A 400 -18.42 35.68 17.90
C ASP A 400 -17.20 35.94 17.01
N TRP A 401 -17.47 36.53 15.85
CA TRP A 401 -16.52 36.87 14.78
C TRP A 401 -16.07 38.33 14.97
N ASN A 402 -14.77 38.59 14.98
CA ASN A 402 -14.20 39.79 14.35
C ASN A 402 -12.68 39.70 14.27
N GLY A 403 -12.15 40.02 13.08
CA GLY A 403 -10.73 40.02 12.78
C GLY A 403 -10.00 41.25 13.32
N ASN A 404 -8.70 41.10 13.50
CA ASN A 404 -7.73 42.03 12.93
C ASN A 404 -6.31 41.44 12.93
N SER A 405 -5.63 41.79 11.84
CA SER A 405 -4.24 41.57 11.50
C SER A 405 -3.26 42.24 12.47
N GLU A 406 -2.14 41.57 12.78
CA GLU A 406 -0.80 42.15 13.01
C GLU A 406 0.21 40.99 13.17
N SER A 407 0.92 40.58 12.11
CA SER A 407 2.28 41.03 11.74
C SER A 407 3.33 40.95 12.86
N SER A 408 3.91 39.76 13.07
CA SER A 408 5.22 39.63 13.74
C SER A 408 6.32 39.57 12.68
N LYS A 409 6.99 40.72 12.55
CA LYS A 409 8.18 40.98 11.74
C LYS A 409 9.34 40.06 12.15
N MET A 410 9.88 39.33 11.18
CA MET A 410 11.25 38.80 11.23
C MET A 410 12.16 39.85 10.57
N ARG A 411 13.24 40.27 11.24
CA ARG A 411 14.32 41.07 10.64
C ARG A 411 15.64 40.30 10.70
N PRO A 412 16.56 40.58 9.75
CA PRO A 412 17.67 39.70 9.39
C PRO A 412 19.04 40.21 9.85
N SER A 413 20.04 39.36 9.56
CA SER A 413 21.49 39.59 9.46
C SER A 413 22.34 39.21 10.67
N ASP A 414 23.20 38.20 10.47
CA ASP A 414 24.64 38.45 10.40
C ASP A 414 25.40 37.37 9.60
N LYS A 415 26.43 37.82 8.88
CA LYS A 415 27.30 37.08 7.97
C LYS A 415 28.50 36.46 8.71
N ASN A 416 29.14 35.50 8.02
CA ASN A 416 30.50 34.95 8.16
C ASN A 416 30.73 33.74 9.09
N SER A 417 31.01 32.59 8.46
CA SER A 417 32.27 31.84 8.65
C SER A 417 32.30 30.58 7.77
N SER A 418 32.67 30.73 6.49
CA SER A 418 33.28 29.65 5.70
C SER A 418 34.75 29.55 6.10
N GLY A 419 35.13 28.47 6.79
CA GLY A 419 36.53 28.28 7.20
C GLY A 419 36.85 27.08 8.08
N THR A 420 35.85 26.35 8.58
CA THR A 420 36.07 25.27 9.58
C THR A 420 35.65 23.87 9.13
N PHE A 421 35.11 23.70 7.93
CA PHE A 421 34.61 22.39 7.45
C PHE A 421 35.62 21.56 6.62
N LEU A 422 36.70 22.15 6.10
CA LEU A 422 37.70 21.38 5.34
C LEU A 422 38.73 20.66 6.22
N LEU A 423 38.97 21.13 7.44
CA LEU A 423 39.99 20.58 8.34
C LEU A 423 39.51 19.34 9.11
N THR A 424 38.20 19.16 9.29
CA THR A 424 37.61 17.97 9.93
C THR A 424 37.44 16.79 8.97
N LEU A 425 37.38 17.03 7.65
CA LEU A 425 37.24 15.97 6.65
C LEU A 425 38.57 15.25 6.34
N ILE A 426 39.71 15.91 6.53
CA ILE A 426 41.04 15.34 6.21
C ILE A 426 41.56 14.42 7.34
N LEU A 427 41.16 14.67 8.59
CA LEU A 427 41.56 13.87 9.75
C LEU A 427 40.79 12.54 9.91
N THR A 428 39.57 12.44 9.36
CA THR A 428 38.76 11.20 9.44
C THR A 428 39.16 10.16 8.39
N VAL A 429 39.63 10.59 7.22
CA VAL A 429 40.06 9.71 6.11
C VAL A 429 41.39 9.01 6.41
N THR A 430 42.29 9.65 7.17
CA THR A 430 43.61 9.10 7.51
C THR A 430 43.56 8.04 8.62
N VAL A 431 42.61 8.14 9.56
CA VAL A 431 42.41 7.12 10.61
C VAL A 431 41.72 5.85 10.05
N PHE A 432 40.81 6.01 9.09
CA PHE A 432 40.09 4.88 8.48
C PHE A 432 41.02 3.98 7.63
N HIS A 433 42.01 4.58 6.94
CA HIS A 433 42.96 3.83 6.13
C HIS A 433 44.01 3.04 6.95
N LEU A 434 44.28 3.43 8.20
CA LEU A 434 45.21 2.73 9.09
C LEU A 434 44.54 1.57 9.84
N CYS A 435 43.23 1.63 10.10
CA CYS A 435 42.50 0.52 10.73
C CYS A 435 42.15 -0.62 9.75
N TYR A 436 41.98 -0.33 8.45
CA TYR A 436 41.58 -1.36 7.47
C TYR A 436 42.73 -2.28 7.04
N ARG A 437 43.99 -1.91 7.29
CA ARG A 437 45.18 -2.71 6.91
C ARG A 437 45.63 -3.76 7.93
N ARG A 438 44.90 -3.93 9.06
CA ARG A 438 45.35 -4.75 10.19
C ARG A 438 44.46 -5.95 10.53
N ARG A 439 43.51 -6.35 9.67
CA ARG A 439 42.54 -7.44 9.97
C ARG A 439 42.61 -8.67 9.07
N ASP A 440 43.69 -8.84 8.31
CA ASP A 440 44.02 -10.08 7.57
C ASP A 440 45.21 -10.80 8.23
N CYS A 441 45.04 -11.25 9.47
CA CYS A 441 45.89 -12.25 10.12
C CYS A 441 45.18 -12.72 11.40
N PHE A 442 44.39 -13.79 11.30
CA PHE A 442 44.32 -14.91 12.25
C PHE A 442 43.13 -15.79 11.86
N ARG A 443 43.46 -16.91 11.21
CA ARG A 443 42.57 -18.02 10.87
C ARG A 443 43.25 -19.29 11.36
N GLN A 444 42.73 -19.90 12.43
CA GLN A 444 42.88 -21.32 12.76
C GLN A 444 41.95 -21.62 13.95
N ASP A 445 40.92 -22.46 13.74
CA ASP A 445 40.85 -23.90 14.03
C ASP A 445 40.34 -24.15 15.46
N ASP A 446 39.20 -24.82 15.58
CA ASP A 446 39.07 -26.00 16.44
C ASP A 446 37.75 -26.75 16.21
N HIS A 447 37.92 -28.06 16.00
CA HIS A 447 36.91 -29.12 16.05
C HIS A 447 36.36 -29.27 17.48
N TYR A 448 35.10 -29.72 17.65
CA TYR A 448 34.75 -30.86 18.52
C TYR A 448 33.28 -31.31 18.35
N SER A 449 33.09 -32.59 18.60
CA SER A 449 31.94 -33.44 18.25
C SER A 449 30.81 -33.50 19.30
N VAL A 450 29.64 -33.90 18.82
CA VAL A 450 28.34 -34.31 19.45
C VAL A 450 28.53 -35.51 20.43
N PRO A 451 27.73 -35.72 21.53
CA PRO A 451 26.43 -36.43 21.43
C PRO A 451 25.29 -36.12 22.45
N ASP A 452 24.07 -36.23 21.91
CA ASP A 452 22.86 -36.93 22.37
C ASP A 452 21.97 -36.54 23.60
N GLU A 453 20.67 -36.60 23.28
CA GLU A 453 19.50 -37.10 24.04
C GLU A 453 18.54 -36.18 24.83
N ILE A 454 17.27 -36.22 24.35
CA ILE A 454 15.99 -36.35 25.08
C ILE A 454 15.52 -35.17 25.95
N ASN A 455 14.50 -34.44 25.48
CA ASN A 455 13.19 -34.53 26.13
C ASN A 455 12.01 -33.97 25.31
N ASN A 456 10.99 -34.81 25.31
CA ASN A 456 9.67 -34.68 24.72
C ASN A 456 8.81 -33.78 25.61
N LYS A 457 8.17 -32.73 25.07
CA LYS A 457 6.98 -32.12 25.69
C LYS A 457 6.13 -31.37 24.66
N ARG A 458 5.07 -32.06 24.24
CA ARG A 458 3.86 -31.51 23.60
C ARG A 458 3.33 -30.35 24.44
N SER A 459 3.06 -29.22 23.79
CA SER A 459 2.29 -28.11 24.37
C SER A 459 0.80 -28.33 24.07
N PRO A 460 -0.11 -28.10 25.03
CA PRO A 460 -1.53 -28.38 24.85
C PRO A 460 -2.24 -27.23 24.13
N HIS A 461 -3.01 -27.55 23.09
CA HIS A 461 -4.00 -26.66 22.51
C HIS A 461 -5.10 -26.36 23.55
N GLY A 462 -4.92 -25.28 24.30
CA GLY A 462 -5.94 -24.72 25.17
C GLY A 462 -6.97 -23.94 24.35
N VAL A 463 -8.12 -24.55 24.10
CA VAL A 463 -9.33 -23.85 23.62
C VAL A 463 -9.84 -23.00 24.79
N TYR A 464 -9.65 -21.68 24.71
CA TYR A 464 -10.29 -20.75 25.63
C TYR A 464 -11.77 -20.60 25.25
N ILE A 465 -12.64 -21.29 25.99
CA ILE A 465 -14.09 -21.03 25.98
C ILE A 465 -14.32 -19.92 27.00
N MET A 466 -14.67 -18.72 26.54
CA MET A 466 -15.10 -17.65 27.44
C MET A 466 -16.44 -18.03 28.09
N LYS A 467 -16.53 -17.84 29.41
CA LYS A 467 -17.74 -18.09 30.20
C LYS A 467 -18.86 -17.13 29.79
N GLU A 468 -20.05 -17.71 29.67
CA GLU A 468 -21.31 -17.11 29.27
C GLU A 468 -21.94 -16.25 30.38
N THR A 469 -21.23 -15.23 30.88
CA THR A 469 -21.79 -14.27 31.85
C THR A 469 -21.20 -12.87 31.68
N GLU A 470 -21.55 -12.19 30.59
CA GLU A 470 -21.58 -10.73 30.49
C GLU A 470 -22.85 -10.41 29.68
N GLU A 471 -23.89 -9.91 30.36
CA GLU A 471 -25.20 -9.66 29.79
C GLU A 471 -25.14 -8.57 28.71
N ASN A 472 -25.62 -8.93 27.51
CA ASN A 472 -25.80 -8.07 26.35
C ASN A 472 -26.65 -6.83 26.67
N ARG A 473 -26.06 -5.64 26.63
CA ARG A 473 -26.83 -4.38 26.58
C ARG A 473 -27.20 -4.06 25.14
N ILE A 474 -28.37 -4.51 24.70
CA ILE A 474 -29.04 -4.01 23.49
C ILE A 474 -29.37 -2.53 23.74
N LYS A 475 -28.76 -1.62 22.96
CA LYS A 475 -29.10 -0.19 23.01
C LYS A 475 -30.18 0.11 21.98
N MET A 476 -31.35 0.54 22.44
CA MET A 476 -32.38 1.15 21.60
C MET A 476 -32.00 2.61 21.33
N ILE A 477 -31.90 3.01 20.06
CA ILE A 477 -31.79 4.42 19.68
C ILE A 477 -33.07 4.77 18.92
N ASN A 478 -33.88 5.63 19.53
CA ASN A 478 -35.12 6.11 18.96
C ASN A 478 -34.80 7.32 18.07
N HIS A 479 -34.78 7.14 16.74
CA HIS A 479 -34.67 8.28 15.81
C HIS A 479 -36.05 8.87 15.56
N ASN A 480 -36.52 9.70 16.50
CA ASN A 480 -37.59 10.66 16.24
C ASN A 480 -37.03 12.07 16.44
N ASN A 481 -36.40 12.61 15.39
CA ASN A 481 -36.23 14.05 15.22
C ASN A 481 -36.77 14.44 13.85
N SER A 482 -38.08 14.65 13.80
CA SER A 482 -38.71 15.57 12.87
C SER A 482 -38.35 16.99 13.30
N HIS A 483 -37.34 17.59 12.66
CA HIS A 483 -37.17 19.04 12.69
C HIS A 483 -37.72 19.62 11.39
N GLU A 484 -38.87 20.30 11.53
CA GLU A 484 -39.39 21.26 10.56
C GLU A 484 -38.33 22.33 10.28
N CYS A 485 -38.07 22.62 9.00
CA CYS A 485 -37.39 23.84 8.59
C CYS A 485 -38.38 25.01 8.67
N PRO A 486 -38.10 26.10 9.41
CA PRO A 486 -38.76 27.37 9.15
C PRO A 486 -38.08 28.08 7.98
N SER A 487 -38.91 28.81 7.24
CA SER A 487 -38.68 29.62 6.03
C SER A 487 -37.42 30.48 5.99
#